data_AF-A0A1F5SIB0-F1
#
_entry.id   AF-A0A1F5SIB0-F1
#
_cell.length_a   1.000
_cell.length_b   1.000
_cell.length_c   1.000
_cell.angle_alpha   90.00
_cell.angle_beta   90.00
_cell.angle_gamma   90.00
#
_symmetry.space_group_name_H-M   'P 1'
#
loop_
_entity.id
_entity.type
_entity.pdbx_description
1 polymer ?
#
loop_
_entity_poly.entity_id
_entity_poly.type
_entity_poly.pdbx_seq_one_letter_code
_entity_poly.pdbx_strand_id
1 'polypeptide(L)'
;MNDTIRQILDDIYKLDPELKKHEPELIKVVDNLLKTRPETEYNDDFVKALRADIMAKAQSLKEKPVTLRFWQFPKLSYFFGGAILGVALVIAAVSYFDRPGSLALKSEPDAVRPRIDRLASGAFGSLAGLESDGGKSASDLGESGTMSSRQNSPPPAAEQEAAMEDTASFYGTDADKGSAKIAPEMAPLGMGGGGGLDARSMIVPPYEWTNYKYEYTGEALAAPAAELPVYKRKIDPKVPGDLTGLIDGGQTPYLDLNKFRNLRMTSLSASEDRNYGYTLYFDFLNGMANIDMQWEKWPQPGRDCRDQACFDDLRLKAEDVPADQELIRIADSFLGEYGIDKSDFGPGEVRNEWRTMYGAAEIKSDIWIPDTVTVVYSLKIKDQTVYEESGYTTGLNVSVNIREKRVSNMYGLKTLNFESSDYAMETDTDLIRRLAERGGNWWGPGIMDSGKTVTVKLGAPKVELISYWRYDQKSGRGEELYIPAYIFPILNKEDAPNLYRDNIVVPLVREIIDEQEKRWQENPPMPLIEPMLKEEGAAGSGGGETGANAGGSVAPAEPMILGIPEASREDAPVK
;
A
#
# COMPACT_ATOMS: atom_id res chain seq x y z
N MET A 1 56.21 9.67 5.58
CA MET A 1 55.42 10.86 5.25
C MET A 1 56.07 11.52 4.06
N ASN A 2 55.33 11.75 2.98
CA ASN A 2 55.86 12.39 1.77
C ASN A 2 56.42 13.79 2.14
N ASP A 3 57.60 14.15 1.63
CA ASP A 3 58.24 15.43 1.92
C ASP A 3 57.36 16.62 1.46
N THR A 4 56.56 16.44 0.42
CA THR A 4 55.55 17.42 -0.01
C THR A 4 54.45 17.63 1.04
N ILE A 5 53.97 16.56 1.69
CA ILE A 5 52.94 16.67 2.75
C ILE A 5 53.52 17.39 3.97
N ARG A 6 54.77 17.12 4.34
CA ARG A 6 55.47 17.85 5.42
C ARG A 6 55.53 19.34 5.13
N GLN A 7 55.92 19.71 3.92
CA GLN A 7 56.06 21.12 3.54
C GLN A 7 54.72 21.86 3.56
N ILE A 8 53.64 21.23 3.08
CA ILE A 8 52.28 21.78 3.13
C ILE A 8 51.82 21.98 4.57
N LEU A 9 52.07 21.00 5.46
CA LEU A 9 51.67 21.10 6.86
C LEU A 9 52.47 22.17 7.60
N ASP A 10 53.78 22.27 7.37
CA ASP A 10 54.61 23.32 7.96
C ASP A 10 54.13 24.72 7.54
N ASP A 11 53.71 24.88 6.28
CA ASP A 11 53.15 26.15 5.81
C ASP A 11 51.76 26.44 6.38
N ILE A 12 50.92 25.43 6.60
CA ILE A 12 49.64 25.56 7.31
C ILE A 12 49.88 25.96 8.78
N TYR A 13 50.86 25.36 9.46
CA TYR A 13 51.16 25.65 10.87
C TYR A 13 51.79 27.03 11.09
N LYS A 14 52.51 27.57 10.11
CA LYS A 14 52.97 28.97 10.16
C LYS A 14 51.81 29.96 10.14
N LEU A 15 50.67 29.59 9.55
CA LEU A 15 49.49 30.45 9.45
C LEU A 15 48.59 30.32 10.67
N ASP A 16 48.40 29.09 11.16
CA ASP A 16 47.65 28.83 12.40
C ASP A 16 48.31 27.70 13.19
N PRO A 17 49.13 28.03 14.22
CA PRO A 17 49.82 27.02 15.02
C PRO A 17 48.90 26.04 15.75
N GLU A 18 47.64 26.41 16.01
CA GLU A 18 46.67 25.56 16.72
C GLU A 18 46.24 24.35 15.89
N LEU A 19 46.33 24.44 14.55
CA LEU A 19 46.02 23.33 13.64
C LEU A 19 46.97 22.14 13.77
N LYS A 20 48.12 22.32 14.44
CA LYS A 20 49.04 21.22 14.76
C LYS A 20 48.40 20.14 15.63
N LYS A 21 47.36 20.49 16.41
CA LYS A 21 46.59 19.52 17.21
C LYS A 21 45.74 18.55 16.37
N HIS A 22 45.53 18.87 15.09
CA HIS A 22 44.76 18.07 14.12
C HIS A 22 45.64 17.52 12.98
N GLU A 23 46.95 17.36 13.24
CA GLU A 23 47.91 16.83 12.27
C GLU A 23 47.48 15.48 11.64
N PRO A 24 46.97 14.50 12.41
CA PRO A 24 46.52 13.22 11.83
C PRO A 24 45.37 13.37 10.82
N GLU A 25 44.42 14.26 11.08
CA GLU A 25 43.29 14.54 10.18
C GLU A 25 43.73 15.34 8.95
N LEU A 26 44.61 16.32 9.14
CA LEU A 26 45.15 17.14 8.06
C LEU A 26 45.99 16.30 7.08
N ILE A 27 46.77 15.34 7.58
CA ILE A 27 47.50 14.39 6.73
C ILE A 27 46.53 13.63 5.81
N LYS A 28 45.40 13.14 6.33
CA LYS A 28 44.41 12.39 5.54
C LYS A 28 43.77 13.27 4.46
N VAL A 29 43.44 14.52 4.79
CA VAL A 29 42.85 15.47 3.84
C VAL A 29 43.84 15.83 2.74
N VAL A 30 45.09 16.14 3.10
CA VAL A 30 46.14 16.47 2.13
C VAL A 30 46.48 15.26 1.25
N ASP A 31 46.57 14.06 1.83
CA ASP A 31 46.82 12.82 1.08
C ASP A 31 45.69 12.51 0.09
N ASN A 32 44.42 12.69 0.49
CA ASN A 32 43.28 12.55 -0.42
C ASN A 32 43.27 13.61 -1.52
N LEU A 33 43.65 14.86 -1.21
CA LEU A 33 43.76 15.93 -2.21
C LEU A 33 44.84 15.62 -3.25
N LEU A 34 45.98 15.09 -2.82
CA LEU A 34 47.07 14.69 -3.74
C LEU A 34 46.68 13.48 -4.60
N LYS A 35 45.93 12.51 -4.04
CA LYS A 35 45.43 11.34 -4.78
C LYS A 35 44.36 11.68 -5.81
N THR A 36 43.49 12.64 -5.51
CA THR A 36 42.38 13.03 -6.38
C THR A 36 42.81 13.97 -7.52
N ARG A 37 44.01 14.57 -7.44
CA ARG A 37 44.55 15.46 -8.47
C ARG A 37 46.04 15.20 -8.77
N PRO A 38 46.38 14.02 -9.34
CA PRO A 38 47.77 13.62 -9.56
C PRO A 38 48.51 14.46 -10.60
N GLU A 39 47.80 15.18 -11.47
CA GLU A 39 48.38 15.94 -12.59
C GLU A 39 48.62 17.42 -12.28
N THR A 40 48.36 17.87 -11.05
CA THR A 40 48.63 19.26 -10.69
C THR A 40 50.08 19.38 -10.26
N GLU A 41 50.95 19.90 -11.14
CA GLU A 41 52.31 20.24 -10.74
C GLU A 41 52.26 21.20 -9.55
N TYR A 42 52.95 20.83 -8.47
CA TYR A 42 53.03 21.62 -7.25
C TYR A 42 53.85 22.89 -7.53
N ASN A 43 53.18 23.91 -8.04
CA ASN A 43 53.77 25.20 -8.32
C ASN A 43 53.25 26.26 -7.33
N ASP A 44 53.97 27.37 -7.24
CA ASP A 44 53.65 28.44 -6.30
C ASP A 44 52.24 29.02 -6.50
N ASP A 45 51.67 28.90 -7.70
CA ASP A 45 50.34 29.38 -8.03
C ASP A 45 49.25 28.45 -7.50
N PHE A 46 49.47 27.13 -7.51
CA PHE A 46 48.60 26.15 -6.85
C PHE A 46 48.60 26.38 -5.33
N VAL A 47 49.76 26.60 -4.73
CA VAL A 47 49.87 26.87 -3.28
C VAL A 47 49.16 28.18 -2.92
N LYS A 48 49.27 29.22 -3.75
CA LYS A 48 48.52 30.48 -3.56
C LYS A 48 47.02 30.28 -3.70
N ALA A 49 46.56 29.50 -4.69
CA ALA A 49 45.14 29.22 -4.90
C ALA A 49 44.54 28.41 -3.74
N LEU A 50 45.25 27.37 -3.29
CA LEU A 50 44.84 26.56 -2.14
C LEU A 50 44.82 27.37 -0.85
N ARG A 51 45.81 28.26 -0.66
CA ARG A 51 45.85 29.21 0.46
C ARG A 51 44.69 30.20 0.41
N ALA A 52 44.32 30.68 -0.77
CA ALA A 52 43.17 31.56 -0.95
C ALA A 52 41.85 30.84 -0.63
N ASP A 53 41.70 29.58 -1.05
CA ASP A 53 40.50 28.77 -0.78
C ASP A 53 40.37 28.43 0.71
N ILE A 54 41.46 28.03 1.36
CA ILE A 54 41.46 27.74 2.81
C ILE A 54 41.18 29.02 3.61
N MET A 55 41.74 30.17 3.21
CA MET A 55 41.46 31.46 3.86
C MET A 55 40.03 31.95 3.64
N ALA A 56 39.48 31.81 2.43
CA ALA A 56 38.09 32.14 2.13
C ALA A 56 37.13 31.29 2.96
N LYS A 57 37.46 30.00 3.14
CA LYS A 57 36.66 29.07 3.94
C LYS A 57 36.82 29.31 5.44
N ALA A 58 38.02 29.61 5.92
CA ALA A 58 38.27 29.97 7.33
C ALA A 58 37.63 31.32 7.71
N GLN A 59 37.61 32.30 6.80
CA GLN A 59 36.90 33.58 7.01
C GLN A 59 35.38 33.40 7.02
N SER A 60 34.83 32.49 6.20
CA SER A 60 33.40 32.15 6.22
C SER A 60 32.93 31.51 7.54
N LEU A 61 33.86 30.98 8.35
CA LEU A 61 33.58 30.31 9.63
C LEU A 61 33.85 31.20 10.86
N LYS A 62 34.66 32.25 10.75
CA LYS A 62 35.04 33.14 11.88
C LYS A 62 34.18 34.41 12.03
N GLU A 63 33.31 34.74 11.07
CA GLU A 63 32.42 35.90 11.15
C GLU A 63 30.96 35.43 11.01
N LYS A 64 30.23 35.15 12.10
CA LYS A 64 29.49 36.19 12.83
C LYS A 64 29.00 35.74 14.22
N PRO A 65 29.38 36.44 15.30
CA PRO A 65 28.49 36.73 16.41
C PRO A 65 27.44 37.79 15.99
N VAL A 66 26.24 37.64 16.54
CA VAL A 66 25.02 38.40 16.21
C VAL A 66 25.04 39.80 16.83
N THR A 67 24.98 40.85 16.00
CA THR A 67 24.23 42.10 16.28
C THR A 67 23.92 42.84 14.97
N LEU A 68 22.63 43.18 14.78
CA LEU A 68 22.05 43.80 13.59
C LEU A 68 22.16 45.33 13.63
N ARG A 69 22.63 45.97 12.55
CA ARG A 69 22.32 47.38 12.25
C ARG A 69 22.19 47.56 10.73
N PHE A 70 20.94 47.47 10.27
CA PHE A 70 20.51 47.54 8.89
C PHE A 70 20.28 49.00 8.47
N TRP A 71 21.14 49.57 7.63
CA TRP A 71 20.70 50.50 6.59
C TRP A 71 21.81 50.76 5.57
N GLN A 72 21.40 50.85 4.29
CA GLN A 72 22.17 51.30 3.12
C GLN A 72 23.04 50.25 2.40
N PHE A 73 22.46 49.45 1.49
CA PHE A 73 22.99 49.25 0.13
C PHE A 73 21.88 48.77 -0.84
N PRO A 74 21.75 49.32 -2.07
CA PRO A 74 20.53 49.20 -2.88
C PRO A 74 20.56 48.15 -4.01
N LYS A 75 21.44 47.12 -3.96
CA LYS A 75 21.62 46.17 -5.10
C LYS A 75 21.76 44.69 -4.73
N LEU A 76 21.16 44.25 -3.63
CA LEU A 76 21.22 42.86 -3.13
C LEU A 76 19.90 42.08 -3.31
N SER A 77 19.08 42.40 -4.31
CA SER A 77 17.67 41.96 -4.39
C SER A 77 17.43 40.55 -4.94
N TYR A 78 18.38 39.93 -5.66
CA TYR A 78 18.08 38.70 -6.42
C TYR A 78 18.68 37.41 -5.85
N PHE A 79 19.75 37.47 -5.06
CA PHE A 79 20.36 36.26 -4.46
C PHE A 79 19.81 35.93 -3.06
N PHE A 80 19.15 36.90 -2.44
CA PHE A 80 18.41 36.69 -1.19
C PHE A 80 16.93 36.33 -1.43
N GLY A 81 16.45 36.33 -2.68
CA GLY A 81 15.05 36.03 -3.00
C GLY A 81 14.59 34.67 -2.49
N GLY A 82 15.36 33.60 -2.69
CA GLY A 82 14.94 32.24 -2.30
C GLY A 82 15.00 31.95 -0.79
N ALA A 83 16.09 32.30 -0.12
CA ALA A 83 16.26 32.05 1.32
C ALA A 83 15.51 33.06 2.19
N ILE A 84 15.36 34.32 1.74
CA ILE A 84 14.45 35.28 2.40
C ILE A 84 13.00 34.93 2.08
N LEU A 85 12.61 34.39 0.92
CA LEU A 85 11.25 33.85 0.77
C LEU A 85 11.01 32.67 1.69
N GLY A 86 11.96 31.74 1.84
CA GLY A 86 11.81 30.61 2.76
C GLY A 86 11.70 31.05 4.22
N VAL A 87 12.62 31.91 4.68
CA VAL A 87 12.61 32.44 6.05
C VAL A 87 11.49 33.47 6.26
N ALA A 88 11.09 34.25 5.26
CA ALA A 88 9.93 35.15 5.34
C ALA A 88 8.61 34.41 5.19
N LEU A 89 8.54 33.25 4.54
CA LEU A 89 7.37 32.36 4.58
C LEU A 89 7.26 31.69 5.95
N VAL A 90 8.38 31.26 6.53
CA VAL A 90 8.40 30.70 7.90
C VAL A 90 8.12 31.80 8.94
N ILE A 91 8.70 32.99 8.82
CA ILE A 91 8.45 34.12 9.72
C ILE A 91 7.06 34.71 9.46
N ALA A 92 6.57 34.83 8.23
CA ALA A 92 5.20 35.24 7.95
C ALA A 92 4.20 34.20 8.44
N ALA A 93 4.47 32.90 8.32
CA ALA A 93 3.67 31.86 8.94
C ALA A 93 3.68 32.03 10.47
N VAL A 94 4.86 32.05 11.11
CA VAL A 94 4.99 32.19 12.58
C VAL A 94 4.37 33.49 13.10
N SER A 95 4.58 34.64 12.44
CA SER A 95 3.99 35.93 12.81
C SER A 95 2.53 36.11 12.40
N TYR A 96 2.03 35.29 11.46
CA TYR A 96 0.61 35.08 11.18
C TYR A 96 0.01 33.98 12.09
N PHE A 97 0.78 33.30 12.93
CA PHE A 97 0.24 32.46 14.00
C PHE A 97 0.30 33.16 15.37
N ASP A 98 1.20 34.15 15.55
CA ASP A 98 1.38 34.93 16.79
C ASP A 98 0.50 36.20 16.90
N ARG A 99 -0.30 36.58 15.91
CA ARG A 99 -1.26 37.69 16.10
C ARG A 99 -2.47 37.20 16.91
N PRO A 100 -2.89 37.92 17.97
CA PRO A 100 -4.17 37.66 18.62
C PRO A 100 -5.30 37.97 17.62
N GLY A 101 -5.72 36.95 16.86
CA GLY A 101 -6.70 37.03 15.78
C GLY A 101 -6.34 36.27 14.49
N SER A 102 -5.18 35.61 14.40
CA SER A 102 -4.74 34.90 13.19
C SER A 102 -4.71 33.38 13.41
N LEU A 103 -5.44 32.64 12.56
CA LEU A 103 -5.52 31.17 12.50
C LEU A 103 -5.29 30.43 13.83
N ALA A 104 -5.91 30.90 14.90
CA ALA A 104 -6.34 29.97 15.92
C ALA A 104 -7.35 29.08 15.19
N LEU A 105 -6.90 27.92 14.72
CA LEU A 105 -7.73 26.73 14.74
C LEU A 105 -8.18 26.63 16.20
N LYS A 106 -9.23 27.38 16.55
CA LYS A 106 -10.12 27.04 17.63
C LYS A 106 -10.68 25.72 17.17
N SER A 107 -9.94 24.65 17.43
CA SER A 107 -10.54 23.36 17.68
C SER A 107 -11.51 23.65 18.80
N GLU A 108 -12.77 23.92 18.45
CA GLU A 108 -13.82 23.74 19.43
C GLU A 108 -13.61 22.31 19.95
N PRO A 109 -13.40 22.10 21.25
CA PRO A 109 -13.16 20.76 21.77
C PRO A 109 -14.32 19.79 21.45
N ASP A 110 -15.48 20.31 21.04
CA ASP A 110 -16.63 19.55 20.55
C ASP A 110 -16.55 19.14 19.07
N ALA A 111 -15.63 19.69 18.27
CA ALA A 111 -15.49 19.42 16.84
C ALA A 111 -14.79 18.09 16.50
N VAL A 112 -14.27 17.37 17.50
CA VAL A 112 -13.53 16.12 17.30
C VAL A 112 -14.39 14.88 17.55
N ARG A 113 -15.57 15.01 18.16
CA ARG A 113 -16.45 13.86 18.39
C ARG A 113 -17.20 13.46 17.11
N PRO A 114 -17.39 12.15 16.86
CA PRO A 114 -18.22 11.68 15.76
C PRO A 114 -19.61 12.28 15.83
N ARG A 115 -19.94 13.08 14.82
CA ARG A 115 -21.31 13.56 14.67
C ARG A 115 -22.07 12.57 13.81
N ILE A 116 -23.17 12.05 14.34
CA ILE A 116 -24.10 11.19 13.58
C ILE A 116 -25.36 12.00 13.26
N ASP A 117 -25.50 12.44 12.02
CA ASP A 117 -26.71 13.11 11.53
C ASP A 117 -27.74 12.05 11.11
N ARG A 118 -28.91 11.99 11.78
CA ARG A 118 -29.98 11.06 11.40
C ARG A 118 -30.77 11.61 10.21
N LEU A 119 -30.90 10.80 9.16
CA LEU A 119 -31.70 11.07 7.97
C LEU A 119 -33.00 10.26 7.98
N ALA A 120 -33.85 10.47 6.98
CA ALA A 120 -35.02 9.63 6.74
C ALA A 120 -34.61 8.19 6.38
N SER A 121 -35.49 7.21 6.62
CA SER A 121 -35.26 5.81 6.21
C SER A 121 -35.01 5.70 4.71
N GLY A 122 -34.11 4.82 4.30
CA GLY A 122 -33.67 4.68 2.90
C GLY A 122 -32.98 5.91 2.29
N ALA A 123 -32.48 6.87 3.08
CA ALA A 123 -31.92 8.12 2.54
C ALA A 123 -30.64 7.96 1.69
N PHE A 124 -29.97 6.81 1.74
CA PHE A 124 -28.81 6.53 0.88
C PHE A 124 -29.20 5.86 -0.45
N GLY A 125 -30.50 5.76 -0.74
CA GLY A 125 -31.05 5.02 -1.87
C GLY A 125 -30.92 3.51 -1.68
N SER A 126 -31.02 2.75 -2.77
CA SER A 126 -30.75 1.31 -2.80
C SER A 126 -29.30 1.04 -2.40
N LEU A 127 -29.09 0.14 -1.43
CA LEU A 127 -27.77 -0.38 -1.08
C LEU A 127 -27.38 -1.61 -1.90
N ALA A 128 -28.34 -2.26 -2.57
CA ALA A 128 -28.04 -3.22 -3.61
C ALA A 128 -27.25 -2.50 -4.72
N GLY A 129 -26.10 -3.07 -5.08
CA GLY A 129 -25.18 -2.61 -6.08
C GLY A 129 -25.89 -2.26 -7.38
N LEU A 130 -25.86 -0.98 -7.72
CA LEU A 130 -26.16 -0.46 -9.04
C LEU A 130 -25.34 -1.27 -10.05
N GLU A 131 -26.04 -1.93 -10.98
CA GLU A 131 -25.50 -2.75 -12.07
C GLU A 131 -24.14 -2.23 -12.54
N SER A 132 -23.09 -3.02 -12.29
CA SER A 132 -21.90 -2.99 -13.14
C SER A 132 -22.39 -3.47 -14.51
N ASP A 133 -22.81 -2.53 -15.36
CA ASP A 133 -23.11 -2.78 -16.76
C ASP A 133 -21.96 -3.62 -17.33
N GLY A 134 -22.30 -4.83 -17.78
CA GLY A 134 -21.36 -5.94 -17.87
C GLY A 134 -20.13 -5.66 -18.73
N GLY A 135 -18.96 -6.12 -18.28
CA GLY A 135 -17.90 -6.55 -19.19
C GLY A 135 -16.52 -5.92 -19.06
N LYS A 136 -16.24 -5.05 -18.07
CA LYS A 136 -14.85 -4.66 -17.78
C LYS A 136 -14.59 -4.69 -16.28
N SER A 137 -13.81 -5.70 -15.91
CA SER A 137 -13.34 -5.99 -14.56
C SER A 137 -12.93 -4.74 -13.79
N ALA A 138 -13.69 -4.39 -12.75
CA ALA A 138 -13.32 -3.39 -11.74
C ALA A 138 -12.20 -3.89 -10.81
N SER A 139 -11.60 -5.06 -11.10
CA SER A 139 -10.38 -5.55 -10.46
C SER A 139 -9.12 -4.73 -10.82
N ASP A 140 -9.22 -3.77 -11.74
CA ASP A 140 -8.09 -2.89 -12.13
C ASP A 140 -8.16 -1.47 -11.52
N LEU A 141 -9.19 -1.16 -10.72
CA LEU A 141 -9.38 0.18 -10.12
C LEU A 141 -9.73 0.15 -8.62
N GLY A 142 -9.65 -1.02 -7.98
CA GLY A 142 -10.07 -1.22 -6.58
C GLY A 142 -8.98 -1.62 -5.58
N GLU A 143 -7.71 -1.72 -6.00
CA GLU A 143 -6.58 -2.04 -5.12
C GLU A 143 -5.66 -0.82 -4.92
N SER A 144 -6.26 0.27 -4.44
CA SER A 144 -5.57 1.49 -3.96
C SER A 144 -5.99 1.78 -2.51
N GLY A 145 -5.97 0.75 -1.66
CA GLY A 145 -6.13 0.87 -0.20
C GLY A 145 -4.86 0.49 0.58
N THR A 146 -3.91 -0.18 -0.05
CA THR A 146 -2.60 -0.55 0.53
C THR A 146 -1.52 -0.37 -0.53
N MET A 147 -0.92 0.83 -0.60
CA MET A 147 0.32 1.02 -1.37
C MET A 147 1.45 0.27 -0.66
N SER A 148 1.71 -0.97 -1.10
CA SER A 148 3.04 -1.54 -0.95
C SER A 148 3.99 -0.76 -1.86
N SER A 149 4.96 -0.10 -1.24
CA SER A 149 6.26 0.33 -1.77
C SER A 149 6.53 -0.07 -3.23
N ARG A 150 6.22 0.83 -4.18
CA ARG A 150 7.00 0.93 -5.42
C ARG A 150 8.16 1.88 -5.12
N GLN A 151 9.37 1.32 -5.04
CA GLN A 151 10.62 2.06 -5.05
C GLN A 151 10.64 3.04 -6.23
N ASN A 152 10.65 4.34 -5.92
CA ASN A 152 10.99 5.38 -6.88
C ASN A 152 12.50 5.33 -7.15
N SER A 153 12.90 4.68 -8.25
CA SER A 153 14.20 4.95 -8.88
C SER A 153 14.11 6.22 -9.73
N PRO A 154 15.08 7.14 -9.67
CA PRO A 154 15.09 8.35 -10.50
C PRO A 154 15.34 8.02 -11.99
N PRO A 155 14.80 8.80 -12.93
CA PRO A 155 15.11 8.64 -14.35
C PRO A 155 16.56 9.09 -14.64
N PRO A 156 17.29 8.43 -15.55
CA PRO A 156 18.58 8.93 -16.01
C PRO A 156 18.39 10.19 -16.88
N ALA A 157 19.33 11.12 -16.70
CA ALA A 157 19.41 12.40 -17.40
C ALA A 157 19.64 12.24 -18.91
N ALA A 158 19.13 13.23 -19.65
CA ALA A 158 19.16 13.34 -21.10
C ALA A 158 20.56 13.59 -21.70
N GLU A 159 20.78 13.06 -22.91
CA GLU A 159 21.66 13.67 -23.92
C GLU A 159 20.94 13.64 -25.28
N GLN A 160 20.96 14.78 -25.97
CA GLN A 160 20.26 15.10 -27.21
C GLN A 160 21.14 14.83 -28.46
N GLU A 161 20.45 14.37 -29.52
CA GLU A 161 20.66 14.63 -30.96
C GLU A 161 21.95 14.17 -31.67
N ALA A 162 21.84 13.32 -32.71
CA ALA A 162 21.55 13.75 -34.09
C ALA A 162 21.71 12.63 -35.16
N ALA A 163 20.74 12.60 -36.08
CA ALA A 163 20.81 12.36 -37.54
C ALA A 163 21.23 10.99 -38.16
N MET A 164 20.33 10.53 -39.06
CA MET A 164 20.55 9.89 -40.39
C MET A 164 21.24 8.51 -40.40
N GLU A 165 20.91 7.52 -41.23
CA GLU A 165 19.97 7.29 -42.32
C GLU A 165 20.01 5.76 -42.57
N ASP A 166 18.94 5.23 -43.14
CA ASP A 166 18.95 4.15 -44.15
C ASP A 166 19.74 2.85 -43.91
N THR A 167 19.03 1.73 -43.73
CA THR A 167 19.03 0.62 -44.72
C THR A 167 18.16 -0.54 -44.26
N ALA A 168 17.36 -1.03 -45.21
CA ALA A 168 16.49 -2.17 -45.12
C ALA A 168 17.24 -3.52 -45.15
N SER A 169 16.46 -4.59 -44.94
CA SER A 169 16.72 -5.98 -45.36
C SER A 169 17.65 -6.80 -44.48
N PHE A 170 17.12 -7.88 -43.87
CA PHE A 170 17.31 -9.25 -44.37
C PHE A 170 16.92 -10.26 -43.27
N TYR A 171 15.71 -10.83 -43.33
CA TYR A 171 15.40 -12.07 -42.59
C TYR A 171 15.99 -13.23 -43.41
N GLY A 172 17.09 -13.78 -42.92
CA GLY A 172 17.71 -15.00 -43.42
C GLY A 172 17.80 -16.02 -42.30
N THR A 173 16.95 -17.04 -42.37
CA THR A 173 17.10 -18.32 -41.67
C THR A 173 18.39 -19.00 -42.12
N ASP A 174 19.16 -19.57 -41.20
CA ASP A 174 19.69 -20.93 -41.36
C ASP A 174 20.37 -21.43 -40.08
N ALA A 175 20.13 -22.70 -39.81
CA ALA A 175 20.74 -23.51 -38.77
C ALA A 175 21.88 -24.35 -39.36
N ASP A 176 23.02 -24.48 -38.69
CA ASP A 176 23.62 -25.80 -38.40
C ASP A 176 24.88 -25.76 -37.49
N LYS A 177 24.95 -26.77 -36.61
CA LYS A 177 26.10 -27.52 -36.04
C LYS A 177 27.38 -26.84 -35.53
N GLY A 178 27.68 -27.12 -34.24
CA GLY A 178 28.83 -27.99 -33.91
C GLY A 178 29.93 -27.46 -32.97
N SER A 179 29.89 -27.92 -31.70
CA SER A 179 31.03 -28.30 -30.82
C SER A 179 32.10 -27.26 -30.40
N ALA A 180 32.20 -26.97 -29.10
CA ALA A 180 33.23 -27.51 -28.17
C ALA A 180 33.23 -26.78 -26.80
N LYS A 181 33.54 -27.53 -25.74
CA LYS A 181 33.58 -27.13 -24.31
C LYS A 181 34.80 -26.25 -23.98
N ILE A 182 34.69 -25.37 -22.95
CA ILE A 182 35.52 -25.33 -21.71
C ILE A 182 35.11 -24.16 -20.77
N ALA A 183 34.95 -24.51 -19.48
CA ALA A 183 35.05 -23.78 -18.21
C ALA A 183 33.95 -22.81 -17.70
N PRO A 184 33.71 -22.80 -16.36
CA PRO A 184 32.54 -22.17 -15.74
C PRO A 184 32.87 -20.78 -15.19
N GLU A 185 32.05 -19.80 -15.54
CA GLU A 185 32.05 -18.50 -14.89
C GLU A 185 30.65 -18.28 -14.32
N MET A 186 30.51 -18.45 -13.00
CA MET A 186 29.29 -18.11 -12.28
C MET A 186 29.18 -16.59 -12.20
N ALA A 187 28.51 -16.00 -13.18
CA ALA A 187 27.96 -14.66 -13.07
C ALA A 187 26.66 -14.71 -12.26
N PRO A 188 26.47 -13.84 -11.24
CA PRO A 188 25.21 -13.75 -10.51
C PRO A 188 24.12 -13.22 -11.45
N LEU A 189 23.14 -14.06 -11.73
CA LEU A 189 21.95 -13.73 -12.51
C LEU A 189 21.10 -12.70 -11.75
N GLY A 190 21.06 -11.48 -12.29
CA GLY A 190 19.95 -10.57 -12.06
C GLY A 190 18.68 -11.17 -12.65
N MET A 191 17.72 -11.51 -11.78
CA MET A 191 16.38 -11.95 -12.19
C MET A 191 15.60 -10.75 -12.73
N GLY A 192 15.79 -10.49 -14.01
CA GLY A 192 15.08 -9.48 -14.78
C GLY A 192 15.19 -9.81 -16.26
N GLY A 193 14.83 -11.04 -16.63
CA GLY A 193 14.88 -11.51 -18.01
C GLY A 193 13.81 -12.55 -18.24
N GLY A 194 12.83 -12.21 -19.09
CA GLY A 194 11.87 -13.15 -19.69
C GLY A 194 12.56 -14.11 -20.66
N GLY A 195 13.50 -14.89 -20.14
CA GLY A 195 14.03 -16.06 -20.81
C GLY A 195 13.06 -17.20 -20.57
N GLY A 196 12.56 -17.82 -21.65
CA GLY A 196 11.72 -19.00 -21.59
C GLY A 196 12.41 -20.12 -20.82
N LEU A 197 12.10 -20.22 -19.54
CA LEU A 197 12.40 -21.39 -18.74
C LEU A 197 11.59 -22.53 -19.33
N ASP A 198 12.29 -23.60 -19.69
CA ASP A 198 11.72 -24.87 -20.08
C ASP A 198 10.59 -25.22 -19.09
N ALA A 199 9.37 -25.41 -19.60
CA ALA A 199 8.15 -25.64 -18.81
C ALA A 199 8.19 -26.95 -17.98
N ARG A 200 9.35 -27.61 -17.94
CA ARG A 200 9.62 -28.87 -17.26
C ARG A 200 10.37 -28.74 -15.93
N SER A 201 10.78 -27.54 -15.51
CA SER A 201 11.63 -27.35 -14.29
C SER A 201 10.98 -26.68 -13.08
N MET A 202 9.66 -26.50 -13.06
CA MET A 202 8.93 -26.20 -11.82
C MET A 202 7.89 -27.28 -11.56
N ILE A 203 8.35 -28.43 -11.07
CA ILE A 203 7.47 -29.36 -10.35
C ILE A 203 7.16 -28.66 -9.02
N VAL A 204 6.15 -27.80 -9.02
CA VAL A 204 5.53 -27.35 -7.78
C VAL A 204 5.10 -28.65 -7.07
N PRO A 205 5.62 -28.93 -5.86
CA PRO A 205 5.18 -30.10 -5.10
C PRO A 205 3.65 -30.09 -5.06
N PRO A 206 2.98 -31.26 -5.14
CA PRO A 206 1.52 -31.30 -5.10
C PRO A 206 1.04 -30.56 -3.85
N TYR A 207 0.46 -29.37 -4.06
CA TYR A 207 -0.10 -28.57 -2.99
C TYR A 207 -1.41 -29.24 -2.60
N GLU A 208 -1.45 -29.86 -1.42
CA GLU A 208 -2.69 -30.40 -0.87
C GLU A 208 -3.60 -29.23 -0.50
N TRP A 209 -4.60 -28.99 -1.34
CA TRP A 209 -5.61 -27.98 -1.05
C TRP A 209 -6.42 -28.40 0.19
N THR A 210 -6.62 -27.47 1.11
CA THR A 210 -7.50 -27.68 2.27
C THR A 210 -8.85 -27.07 1.97
N ASN A 211 -9.89 -27.87 1.97
CA ASN A 211 -11.27 -27.39 1.87
C ASN A 211 -11.80 -27.06 3.26
N TYR A 212 -12.53 -25.96 3.39
CA TYR A 212 -13.19 -25.59 4.64
C TYR A 212 -14.68 -25.79 4.51
N LYS A 213 -15.23 -26.63 5.40
CA LYS A 213 -16.68 -26.77 5.58
C LYS A 213 -17.09 -26.03 6.84
N TYR A 214 -17.86 -24.96 6.72
CA TYR A 214 -18.34 -24.23 7.88
C TYR A 214 -19.60 -24.89 8.45
N GLU A 215 -19.62 -25.07 9.77
CA GLU A 215 -20.74 -25.68 10.49
C GLU A 215 -21.12 -24.79 11.66
N TYR A 216 -22.36 -24.32 11.70
CA TYR A 216 -22.85 -23.55 12.81
C TYR A 216 -23.18 -24.46 14.00
N THR A 217 -22.53 -24.23 15.13
CA THR A 217 -22.63 -25.06 16.35
C THR A 217 -23.24 -24.32 17.54
N GLY A 218 -23.67 -23.07 17.35
CA GLY A 218 -24.31 -22.27 18.39
C GLY A 218 -25.78 -22.63 18.64
N GLU A 219 -26.38 -21.92 19.60
CA GLU A 219 -27.83 -21.99 19.88
C GLU A 219 -28.67 -21.47 18.70
N ALA A 220 -30.00 -21.61 18.76
CA ALA A 220 -30.89 -21.04 17.75
C ALA A 220 -30.60 -19.55 17.54
N LEU A 221 -30.39 -19.16 16.28
CA LEU A 221 -30.11 -17.78 15.92
C LEU A 221 -31.30 -16.89 16.32
N ALA A 222 -31.01 -15.79 17.01
CA ALA A 222 -32.01 -14.75 17.22
C ALA A 222 -32.26 -14.02 15.89
N ALA A 223 -33.51 -13.74 15.57
CA ALA A 223 -33.80 -12.84 14.45
C ALA A 223 -33.32 -11.42 14.81
N PRO A 224 -32.65 -10.71 13.89
CA PRO A 224 -32.29 -9.31 14.12
C PRO A 224 -33.55 -8.45 14.16
N ALA A 225 -33.41 -7.19 14.60
CA ALA A 225 -34.48 -6.22 14.45
C ALA A 225 -34.82 -6.04 12.95
N ALA A 226 -36.11 -5.86 12.64
CA ALA A 226 -36.58 -5.76 11.26
C ALA A 226 -35.99 -4.55 10.51
N GLU A 227 -35.62 -3.50 11.23
CA GLU A 227 -34.89 -2.35 10.72
C GLU A 227 -33.73 -1.99 11.64
N LEU A 228 -32.58 -1.68 11.05
CA LEU A 228 -31.39 -1.23 11.75
C LEU A 228 -30.74 -0.07 10.99
N PRO A 229 -30.01 0.82 11.69
CA PRO A 229 -29.34 1.94 11.06
C PRO A 229 -28.13 1.46 10.25
N VAL A 230 -28.02 1.96 9.02
CA VAL A 230 -26.80 1.98 8.23
C VAL A 230 -26.15 3.34 8.42
N TYR A 231 -24.83 3.38 8.51
CA TYR A 231 -24.07 4.62 8.61
C TYR A 231 -23.31 4.87 7.31
N LYS A 232 -23.35 6.10 6.81
CA LYS A 232 -22.52 6.56 5.69
C LYS A 232 -21.51 7.55 6.21
N ARG A 233 -20.23 7.36 5.90
CA ARG A 233 -19.20 8.33 6.28
C ARG A 233 -19.44 9.65 5.54
N LYS A 234 -19.50 10.72 6.30
CA LYS A 234 -19.60 12.08 5.80
C LYS A 234 -18.21 12.66 5.71
N ILE A 235 -17.69 12.74 4.49
CA ILE A 235 -16.51 13.53 4.20
C ILE A 235 -16.95 14.99 4.23
N ASP A 236 -16.62 15.72 5.31
CA ASP A 236 -16.86 17.16 5.32
C ASP A 236 -15.76 17.83 4.48
N PRO A 237 -16.10 18.42 3.31
CA PRO A 237 -15.12 19.10 2.47
C PRO A 237 -14.49 20.33 3.15
N LYS A 238 -15.00 20.75 4.32
CA LYS A 238 -14.46 21.85 5.11
C LYS A 238 -13.30 21.44 6.03
N VAL A 239 -12.88 20.17 6.01
CA VAL A 239 -11.71 19.65 6.75
C VAL A 239 -10.41 19.85 5.94
N PRO A 240 -10.24 21.01 5.31
CA PRO A 240 -9.04 21.78 5.59
C PRO A 240 -9.50 23.17 6.01
N GLY A 241 -9.28 23.52 7.28
CA GLY A 241 -9.50 24.88 7.76
C GLY A 241 -8.69 25.84 6.91
N ASP A 242 -9.36 26.56 6.01
CA ASP A 242 -8.88 27.76 5.30
C ASP A 242 -7.40 27.70 4.82
N LEU A 243 -6.90 26.53 4.42
CA LEU A 243 -5.57 26.40 3.82
C LEU A 243 -5.56 26.99 2.41
N THR A 244 -6.74 27.34 1.88
CA THR A 244 -6.93 28.30 0.80
C THR A 244 -6.13 29.56 1.03
N GLY A 245 -6.04 30.08 2.26
CA GLY A 245 -5.20 31.25 2.57
C GLY A 245 -3.68 31.05 2.38
N LEU A 246 -3.19 29.80 2.34
CA LEU A 246 -1.78 29.51 2.01
C LEU A 246 -1.53 29.45 0.49
N ILE A 247 -2.58 29.22 -0.30
CA ILE A 247 -2.51 29.03 -1.75
C ILE A 247 -2.99 30.30 -2.50
N ASP A 248 -3.95 31.02 -1.94
CA ASP A 248 -4.51 32.26 -2.47
C ASP A 248 -3.49 33.39 -2.28
N GLY A 249 -2.86 33.81 -3.38
CA GLY A 249 -1.93 34.95 -3.41
C GLY A 249 -0.46 34.58 -3.55
N GLY A 250 -0.10 33.29 -3.54
CA GLY A 250 1.28 32.85 -3.67
C GLY A 250 1.80 32.98 -5.12
N GLN A 251 2.60 34.00 -5.41
CA GLN A 251 3.49 33.95 -6.58
C GLN A 251 4.71 33.10 -6.23
N THR A 252 4.81 31.92 -6.83
CA THR A 252 6.08 31.18 -6.83
C THR A 252 6.94 31.70 -7.99
N PRO A 253 8.28 31.57 -7.93
CA PRO A 253 9.16 31.98 -9.04
C PRO A 253 8.84 31.31 -10.38
N TYR A 254 8.13 30.18 -10.36
CA TYR A 254 7.87 29.34 -11.53
C TYR A 254 6.39 29.37 -11.95
N LEU A 255 5.48 29.73 -11.05
CA LEU A 255 4.04 29.63 -11.25
C LEU A 255 3.28 30.72 -10.51
N ASP A 256 2.48 31.48 -11.25
CA ASP A 256 1.54 32.45 -10.72
C ASP A 256 0.21 31.77 -10.38
N LEU A 257 0.04 31.40 -9.10
CA LEU A 257 -1.15 30.70 -8.62
C LEU A 257 -2.42 31.55 -8.79
N ASN A 258 -2.30 32.88 -8.88
CA ASN A 258 -3.42 33.80 -9.08
C ASN A 258 -4.11 33.63 -10.45
N LYS A 259 -3.46 32.95 -11.42
CA LYS A 259 -4.06 32.65 -12.72
C LYS A 259 -5.05 31.50 -12.66
N PHE A 260 -5.06 30.73 -11.58
CA PHE A 260 -5.98 29.62 -11.39
C PHE A 260 -7.17 30.07 -10.54
N ARG A 261 -8.34 29.50 -10.81
CA ARG A 261 -9.58 29.79 -10.08
C ARG A 261 -10.03 28.53 -9.36
N ASN A 262 -10.64 28.69 -8.17
CA ASN A 262 -11.14 27.58 -7.36
C ASN A 262 -10.06 26.54 -7.05
N LEU A 263 -8.84 27.02 -6.78
CA LEU A 263 -7.78 26.13 -6.31
C LEU A 263 -8.23 25.48 -5.02
N ARG A 264 -8.05 24.16 -4.95
CA ARG A 264 -8.32 23.36 -3.77
C ARG A 264 -7.13 22.46 -3.53
N MET A 265 -6.71 22.35 -2.28
CA MET A 265 -5.72 21.36 -1.90
C MET A 265 -6.41 20.02 -1.73
N THR A 266 -6.00 19.03 -2.52
CA THR A 266 -6.54 17.67 -2.43
C THR A 266 -5.75 16.81 -1.45
N SER A 267 -4.45 17.05 -1.36
CA SER A 267 -3.54 16.35 -0.45
C SER A 267 -2.38 17.25 -0.04
N LEU A 268 -1.77 16.91 1.10
CA LEU A 268 -0.56 17.52 1.62
C LEU A 268 0.40 16.43 2.08
N SER A 269 1.68 16.55 1.74
CA SER A 269 2.73 15.68 2.25
C SER A 269 3.83 16.53 2.88
N ALA A 270 4.33 16.11 4.04
CA ALA A 270 5.41 16.76 4.75
C ALA A 270 6.34 15.70 5.36
N SER A 271 7.65 15.92 5.31
CA SER A 271 8.64 14.98 5.86
C SER A 271 9.55 15.65 6.88
N GLU A 272 9.85 14.96 7.97
CA GLU A 272 10.73 15.44 9.03
C GLU A 272 12.21 15.18 8.72
N ASP A 273 13.02 16.21 8.52
CA ASP A 273 14.46 16.05 8.30
C ASP A 273 15.25 15.78 9.62
N ARG A 274 15.07 14.59 10.18
CA ARG A 274 15.80 14.10 11.37
C ARG A 274 15.93 12.58 11.35
N ASN A 275 16.87 12.04 12.12
CA ASN A 275 16.98 10.59 12.33
C ASN A 275 15.66 10.03 12.88
N TYR A 276 15.19 8.93 12.30
CA TYR A 276 13.86 8.36 12.56
C TYR A 276 12.70 9.33 12.28
N GLY A 277 12.87 10.25 11.33
CA GLY A 277 11.82 11.18 10.92
C GLY A 277 10.64 10.47 10.26
N TYR A 278 9.48 11.12 10.27
CA TYR A 278 8.26 10.65 9.62
C TYR A 278 7.90 11.48 8.38
N THR A 279 7.19 10.85 7.46
CA THR A 279 6.43 11.50 6.41
C THR A 279 4.96 11.48 6.80
N LEU A 280 4.35 12.66 6.88
CA LEU A 280 2.93 12.87 7.12
C LEU A 280 2.24 13.03 5.77
N TYR A 281 1.18 12.27 5.53
CA TYR A 281 0.34 12.39 4.35
C TYR A 281 -1.09 12.67 4.76
N PHE A 282 -1.67 13.76 4.24
CA PHE A 282 -3.05 14.13 4.43
C PHE A 282 -3.77 14.07 3.09
N ASP A 283 -4.87 13.33 3.03
CA ASP A 283 -5.80 13.28 1.91
C ASP A 283 -7.10 14.00 2.32
N PHE A 284 -7.24 15.25 1.88
CA PHE A 284 -8.42 16.07 2.20
C PHE A 284 -9.64 15.67 1.38
N LEU A 285 -9.45 14.99 0.23
CA LEU A 285 -10.55 14.51 -0.58
C LEU A 285 -11.27 13.36 0.12
N ASN A 286 -10.52 12.48 0.78
CA ASN A 286 -11.08 11.35 1.51
C ASN A 286 -11.15 11.57 3.03
N GLY A 287 -10.59 12.68 3.53
CA GLY A 287 -10.53 13.00 4.95
C GLY A 287 -9.68 12.00 5.73
N MET A 288 -8.53 11.62 5.20
CA MET A 288 -7.61 10.63 5.78
C MET A 288 -6.25 11.25 6.09
N ALA A 289 -5.57 10.71 7.09
CA ALA A 289 -4.19 11.03 7.42
C ALA A 289 -3.39 9.75 7.68
N ASN A 290 -2.17 9.71 7.17
CA ASN A 290 -1.21 8.64 7.37
C ASN A 290 0.11 9.21 7.88
N ILE A 291 0.83 8.44 8.67
CA ILE A 291 2.18 8.75 9.14
C ILE A 291 3.05 7.55 8.76
N ASP A 292 4.00 7.76 7.88
CA ASP A 292 4.92 6.73 7.43
C ASP A 292 6.33 7.05 7.89
N MET A 293 7.16 6.03 8.11
CA MET A 293 8.59 6.24 8.31
C MET A 293 9.20 6.96 7.11
N GLN A 294 10.02 7.98 7.33
CA GLN A 294 10.82 8.55 6.26
C GLN A 294 12.00 7.63 5.98
N TRP A 295 11.86 6.79 4.95
CA TRP A 295 12.78 5.69 4.69
C TRP A 295 14.26 6.10 4.65
N GLU A 296 14.58 7.26 4.08
CA GLU A 296 15.95 7.80 3.99
C GLU A 296 16.60 8.15 5.34
N LYS A 297 15.79 8.38 6.38
CA LYS A 297 16.23 8.78 7.72
C LYS A 297 16.18 7.63 8.74
N TRP A 298 15.69 6.48 8.32
CA TRP A 298 15.61 5.27 9.14
C TRP A 298 16.77 4.33 8.82
N PRO A 299 17.35 3.63 9.82
CA PRO A 299 18.37 2.63 9.57
C PRO A 299 17.86 1.57 8.58
N GLN A 300 18.73 1.21 7.62
CA GLN A 300 18.46 0.18 6.62
C GLN A 300 19.48 -0.95 6.76
N PRO A 301 19.30 -1.89 7.71
CA PRO A 301 20.30 -2.90 8.00
C PRO A 301 20.71 -3.72 6.77
N GLY A 302 19.75 -4.04 5.89
CA GLY A 302 20.02 -4.79 4.67
C GLY A 302 20.77 -4.02 3.57
N ARG A 303 20.89 -2.68 3.66
CA ARG A 303 21.52 -1.85 2.60
C ARG A 303 23.01 -2.14 2.44
N ASP A 304 23.67 -2.45 3.55
CA ASP A 304 25.11 -2.68 3.57
C ASP A 304 25.47 -4.16 3.37
N CYS A 305 24.47 -5.05 3.29
CA CYS A 305 24.70 -6.47 2.99
C CYS A 305 25.17 -6.69 1.55
N ARG A 306 26.06 -7.67 1.39
CA ARG A 306 26.69 -8.04 0.10
C ARG A 306 26.61 -9.53 -0.21
N ASP A 307 26.22 -10.35 0.76
CA ASP A 307 26.12 -11.80 0.63
C ASP A 307 24.95 -12.35 1.46
N GLN A 308 24.63 -13.62 1.24
CA GLN A 308 23.53 -14.31 1.93
C GLN A 308 23.78 -14.43 3.43
N ALA A 309 25.03 -14.62 3.85
CA ALA A 309 25.38 -14.73 5.27
C ALA A 309 25.01 -13.46 6.05
N CYS A 310 25.21 -12.28 5.45
CA CYS A 310 24.77 -11.01 6.03
C CYS A 310 23.25 -10.93 6.15
N PHE A 311 22.50 -11.33 5.11
CA PHE A 311 21.03 -11.34 5.18
C PHE A 311 20.50 -12.35 6.20
N ASP A 312 21.15 -13.50 6.32
CA ASP A 312 20.81 -14.54 7.30
C ASP A 312 21.07 -14.06 8.74
N ASP A 313 22.18 -13.34 8.98
CA ASP A 313 22.48 -12.75 10.29
C ASP A 313 21.48 -11.66 10.69
N LEU A 314 20.98 -10.91 9.70
CA LEU A 314 19.92 -9.94 9.92
C LEU A 314 18.55 -10.59 10.11
N ARG A 315 18.34 -11.87 9.79
CA ARG A 315 17.00 -12.47 9.86
C ARG A 315 16.48 -12.50 11.30
N LEU A 316 15.29 -11.93 11.51
CA LEU A 316 14.63 -11.95 12.82
C LEU A 316 14.24 -13.37 13.22
N LYS A 317 14.36 -13.65 14.52
CA LYS A 317 13.87 -14.85 15.16
C LYS A 317 12.55 -14.55 15.87
N ALA A 318 11.78 -15.60 16.17
CA ALA A 318 10.49 -15.45 16.84
C ALA A 318 10.64 -14.78 18.22
N GLU A 319 11.77 -15.01 18.90
CA GLU A 319 12.09 -14.43 20.21
C GLU A 319 12.47 -12.95 20.14
N ASP A 320 12.84 -12.44 18.96
CA ASP A 320 13.15 -11.02 18.76
C ASP A 320 11.88 -10.17 18.73
N VAL A 321 10.73 -10.77 18.40
CA VAL A 321 9.44 -10.09 18.38
C VAL A 321 8.93 -9.92 19.82
N PRO A 322 8.73 -8.68 20.30
CA PRO A 322 8.22 -8.43 21.64
C PRO A 322 6.87 -9.12 21.91
N ALA A 323 6.55 -9.27 23.19
CA ALA A 323 5.22 -9.70 23.60
C ALA A 323 4.16 -8.66 23.19
N ASP A 324 2.93 -9.10 22.97
CA ASP A 324 1.86 -8.26 22.44
C ASP A 324 1.58 -7.01 23.29
N GLN A 325 1.67 -7.14 24.62
CA GLN A 325 1.53 -6.01 25.54
C GLN A 325 2.61 -4.93 25.35
N GLU A 326 3.83 -5.33 24.98
CA GLU A 326 4.91 -4.39 24.70
C GLU A 326 4.70 -3.69 23.35
N LEU A 327 4.21 -4.41 22.33
CA LEU A 327 3.84 -3.82 21.03
C LEU A 327 2.70 -2.80 21.19
N ILE A 328 1.66 -3.15 21.95
CA ILE A 328 0.54 -2.24 22.27
C ILE A 328 1.06 -1.03 23.03
N ARG A 329 1.95 -1.19 24.02
CA ARG A 329 2.54 -0.07 24.76
C ARG A 329 3.33 0.89 23.86
N ILE A 330 4.11 0.38 22.90
CA ILE A 330 4.85 1.20 21.93
C ILE A 330 3.86 1.99 21.06
N ALA A 331 2.82 1.33 20.54
CA ALA A 331 1.78 1.98 19.75
C ALA A 331 1.02 3.04 20.55
N ASP A 332 0.59 2.72 21.77
CA ASP A 332 -0.13 3.64 22.66
C ASP A 332 0.70 4.88 23.02
N SER A 333 2.00 4.69 23.29
CA SER A 333 2.92 5.79 23.57
C SER A 333 3.05 6.73 22.38
N PHE A 334 3.17 6.18 21.17
CA PHE A 334 3.23 6.97 19.95
C PHE A 334 1.94 7.77 19.73
N LEU A 335 0.77 7.12 19.82
CA LEU A 335 -0.51 7.81 19.65
C LEU A 335 -0.71 8.92 20.70
N GLY A 336 -0.29 8.68 21.94
CA GLY A 336 -0.33 9.68 23.01
C GLY A 336 0.65 10.85 22.81
N GLU A 337 1.86 10.57 22.33
CA GLU A 337 2.88 11.60 22.04
C GLU A 337 2.40 12.58 20.96
N TYR A 338 1.75 12.07 19.91
CA TYR A 338 1.24 12.88 18.79
C TYR A 338 -0.19 13.40 19.00
N GLY A 339 -0.80 13.16 20.17
CA GLY A 339 -2.14 13.66 20.50
C GLY A 339 -3.25 13.08 19.63
N ILE A 340 -3.08 11.84 19.15
CA ILE A 340 -4.08 11.16 18.31
C ILE A 340 -5.18 10.60 19.22
N ASP A 341 -6.40 11.08 19.02
CA ASP A 341 -7.55 10.62 19.79
C ASP A 341 -7.93 9.18 19.41
N LYS A 342 -8.17 8.36 20.44
CA LYS A 342 -8.55 6.95 20.34
C LYS A 342 -9.94 6.69 20.93
N SER A 343 -10.67 7.74 21.30
CA SER A 343 -11.95 7.64 22.03
C SER A 343 -13.01 6.83 21.27
N ASP A 344 -12.97 6.88 19.94
CA ASP A 344 -13.86 6.13 19.05
C ASP A 344 -13.30 4.78 18.61
N PHE A 345 -12.25 4.30 19.26
CA PHE A 345 -11.60 3.03 18.93
C PHE A 345 -11.60 2.08 20.13
N GLY A 346 -11.53 0.78 19.83
CA GLY A 346 -11.32 -0.28 20.81
C GLY A 346 -9.90 -0.31 21.37
N PRO A 347 -9.64 -1.19 22.33
CA PRO A 347 -8.27 -1.47 22.76
C PRO A 347 -7.43 -1.98 21.58
N GLY A 348 -6.12 -1.77 21.65
CA GLY A 348 -5.20 -2.27 20.63
C GLY A 348 -5.09 -3.80 20.65
N GLU A 349 -5.17 -4.41 19.46
CA GLU A 349 -5.04 -5.84 19.24
C GLU A 349 -3.92 -6.13 18.24
N VAL A 350 -3.06 -7.11 18.52
CA VAL A 350 -1.90 -7.42 17.68
C VAL A 350 -2.28 -8.40 16.57
N ARG A 351 -1.91 -8.06 15.34
CA ARG A 351 -1.99 -8.94 14.16
C ARG A 351 -0.95 -10.05 14.26
N ASN A 352 -1.42 -11.25 14.60
CA ASN A 352 -0.61 -12.42 14.94
C ASN A 352 -0.64 -13.53 13.89
N GLU A 353 -1.04 -13.24 12.65
CA GLU A 353 -1.15 -14.22 11.56
C GLU A 353 0.20 -14.93 11.33
N TRP A 354 1.31 -14.19 11.43
CA TRP A 354 2.65 -14.75 11.33
C TRP A 354 2.96 -15.76 12.45
N ARG A 355 2.47 -15.52 13.68
CA ARG A 355 2.65 -16.46 14.80
C ARG A 355 1.87 -17.75 14.57
N THR A 356 0.69 -17.65 13.99
CA THR A 356 -0.13 -18.83 13.63
C THR A 356 0.59 -19.67 12.58
N MET A 357 1.07 -19.05 11.50
CA MET A 357 1.86 -19.74 10.46
C MET A 357 3.16 -20.32 11.04
N TYR A 358 3.85 -19.54 11.87
CA TYR A 358 5.06 -20.00 12.56
C TYR A 358 4.77 -21.21 13.45
N GLY A 359 3.69 -21.19 14.23
CA GLY A 359 3.28 -22.28 15.12
C GLY A 359 2.93 -23.56 14.36
N ALA A 360 2.25 -23.45 13.23
CA ALA A 360 1.83 -24.58 12.39
C ALA A 360 2.94 -25.19 11.53
N ALA A 361 4.01 -24.44 11.22
CA ALA A 361 5.05 -24.92 10.31
C ALA A 361 5.88 -26.08 10.90
N GLU A 362 6.16 -27.10 10.08
CA GLU A 362 7.08 -28.19 10.44
C GLU A 362 8.53 -27.69 10.53
N ILE A 363 8.94 -26.88 9.56
CA ILE A 363 10.28 -26.30 9.48
C ILE A 363 10.19 -24.80 9.82
N LYS A 364 10.48 -24.45 11.08
CA LYS A 364 10.40 -23.06 11.57
C LYS A 364 11.31 -22.09 10.82
N SER A 365 12.43 -22.58 10.29
CA SER A 365 13.39 -21.78 9.52
C SER A 365 12.87 -21.36 8.13
N ASP A 366 11.74 -21.87 7.68
CA ASP A 366 11.16 -21.49 6.38
C ASP A 366 10.14 -20.37 6.52
N ILE A 367 9.69 -20.10 7.75
CA ILE A 367 8.74 -19.02 8.01
C ILE A 367 9.46 -17.69 8.14
N TRP A 368 8.98 -16.72 7.37
CA TRP A 368 9.43 -15.33 7.44
C TRP A 368 8.84 -14.65 8.68
N ILE A 369 9.72 -14.11 9.53
CA ILE A 369 9.33 -13.27 10.67
C ILE A 369 9.32 -11.82 10.18
N PRO A 370 8.19 -11.10 10.28
CA PRO A 370 8.10 -9.76 9.73
C PRO A 370 8.91 -8.75 10.54
N ASP A 371 9.54 -7.79 9.85
CA ASP A 371 10.23 -6.67 10.48
C ASP A 371 9.27 -5.67 11.15
N THR A 372 7.99 -5.72 10.79
CA THR A 372 6.93 -4.87 11.33
C THR A 372 5.73 -5.70 11.78
N VAL A 373 5.20 -5.42 12.96
CA VAL A 373 3.96 -6.02 13.46
C VAL A 373 2.92 -4.94 13.70
N THR A 374 1.69 -5.17 13.23
CA THR A 374 0.60 -4.18 13.29
C THR A 374 -0.24 -4.37 14.55
N VAL A 375 -0.46 -3.27 15.27
CA VAL A 375 -1.47 -3.13 16.32
C VAL A 375 -2.68 -2.44 15.72
N VAL A 376 -3.85 -3.05 15.83
CA VAL A 376 -5.12 -2.53 15.30
C VAL A 376 -5.99 -2.05 16.45
N TYR A 377 -6.45 -0.82 16.36
CA TYR A 377 -7.48 -0.26 17.23
C TYR A 377 -8.77 -0.23 16.42
N SER A 378 -9.68 -1.14 16.74
CA SER A 378 -10.92 -1.36 15.99
C SER A 378 -11.85 -0.14 16.10
N LEU A 379 -12.35 0.37 14.98
CA LEU A 379 -13.30 1.49 14.97
C LEU A 379 -14.60 1.10 15.68
N LYS A 380 -15.15 2.02 16.48
CA LYS A 380 -16.44 1.88 17.14
C LYS A 380 -17.42 2.95 16.67
N ILE A 381 -18.65 2.53 16.39
CA ILE A 381 -19.77 3.43 16.08
C ILE A 381 -20.93 3.04 16.99
N LYS A 382 -21.32 3.92 17.91
CA LYS A 382 -22.32 3.63 18.97
C LYS A 382 -22.04 2.31 19.71
N ASP A 383 -20.80 2.14 20.16
CA ASP A 383 -20.30 0.94 20.85
C ASP A 383 -20.28 -0.36 20.03
N GLN A 384 -20.71 -0.33 18.76
CA GLN A 384 -20.56 -1.46 17.84
C GLN A 384 -19.18 -1.44 17.19
N THR A 385 -18.53 -2.59 17.14
CA THR A 385 -17.22 -2.76 16.51
C THR A 385 -17.37 -2.87 15.00
N VAL A 386 -16.49 -2.22 14.25
CA VAL A 386 -16.47 -2.31 12.79
C VAL A 386 -15.52 -3.42 12.33
N TYR A 387 -16.04 -4.29 11.48
CA TYR A 387 -15.32 -5.36 10.79
C TYR A 387 -15.15 -5.05 9.31
N GLU A 388 -14.21 -5.71 8.67
CA GLU A 388 -14.15 -5.86 7.22
C GLU A 388 -15.00 -7.06 6.80
N GLU A 389 -15.34 -7.11 5.51
CA GLU A 389 -16.03 -8.26 4.92
C GLU A 389 -15.23 -9.57 5.06
N SER A 390 -13.92 -9.47 5.22
CA SER A 390 -12.99 -10.58 5.46
C SER A 390 -13.16 -11.24 6.84
N GLY A 391 -13.81 -10.57 7.79
CA GLY A 391 -13.97 -11.02 9.18
C GLY A 391 -12.94 -10.48 10.16
N TYR A 392 -12.01 -9.64 9.72
CA TYR A 392 -11.12 -8.90 10.60
C TYR A 392 -11.78 -7.62 11.11
N THR A 393 -11.37 -7.14 12.29
CA THR A 393 -11.70 -5.78 12.70
C THR A 393 -10.94 -4.77 11.84
N THR A 394 -11.48 -3.56 11.70
CA THR A 394 -10.84 -2.47 10.96
C THR A 394 -10.91 -1.16 11.72
N GLY A 395 -9.99 -0.26 11.48
CA GLY A 395 -9.85 0.98 12.23
C GLY A 395 -8.47 1.61 12.08
N LEU A 396 -7.92 2.10 13.19
CA LEU A 396 -6.59 2.71 13.22
C LEU A 396 -5.54 1.61 13.32
N ASN A 397 -4.64 1.54 12.35
CA ASN A 397 -3.57 0.56 12.29
C ASN A 397 -2.24 1.24 12.60
N VAL A 398 -1.47 0.66 13.53
CA VAL A 398 -0.17 1.17 13.97
C VAL A 398 0.86 0.06 13.85
N SER A 399 1.75 0.18 12.87
CA SER A 399 2.81 -0.79 12.62
C SER A 399 4.05 -0.46 13.43
N VAL A 400 4.52 -1.41 14.23
CA VAL A 400 5.74 -1.30 15.04
C VAL A 400 6.88 -2.02 14.35
N ASN A 401 7.96 -1.31 14.02
CA ASN A 401 9.21 -1.92 13.59
C ASN A 401 9.87 -2.63 14.77
N ILE A 402 10.11 -3.92 14.62
CA ILE A 402 10.58 -4.82 15.66
C ILE A 402 12.03 -4.54 16.06
N ARG A 403 12.89 -4.24 15.08
CA ARG A 403 14.32 -3.97 15.30
C ARG A 403 14.52 -2.69 16.09
N GLU A 404 13.80 -1.64 15.69
CA GLU A 404 13.94 -0.30 16.25
C GLU A 404 13.03 -0.09 17.47
N LYS A 405 12.07 -1.00 17.71
CA LYS A 405 11.02 -0.89 18.74
C LYS A 405 10.29 0.45 18.68
N ARG A 406 9.95 0.87 17.46
CA ARG A 406 9.33 2.17 17.14
C ARG A 406 8.19 2.00 16.15
N VAL A 407 7.17 2.84 16.26
CA VAL A 407 6.12 2.91 15.24
C VAL A 407 6.74 3.36 13.93
N SER A 408 6.49 2.62 12.86
CA SER A 408 7.04 2.87 11.54
C SER A 408 5.98 3.26 10.52
N ASN A 409 4.72 2.97 10.80
CA ASN A 409 3.57 3.43 10.01
C ASN A 409 2.35 3.55 10.93
N MET A 410 1.52 4.56 10.69
CA MET A 410 0.14 4.61 11.13
C MET A 410 -0.77 5.00 9.96
N TYR A 411 -1.85 4.24 9.76
CA TYR A 411 -2.88 4.53 8.77
C TYR A 411 -4.28 4.22 9.33
N GLY A 412 -5.31 4.70 8.62
CA GLY A 412 -6.71 4.52 9.04
C GLY A 412 -7.23 5.64 9.96
N LEU A 413 -6.43 6.69 10.17
CA LEU A 413 -6.92 7.93 10.78
C LEU A 413 -7.79 8.67 9.75
N LYS A 414 -9.10 8.68 9.97
CA LYS A 414 -10.09 9.25 9.05
C LYS A 414 -11.10 10.10 9.79
N THR A 415 -11.78 10.99 9.07
CA THR A 415 -12.90 11.77 9.62
C THR A 415 -14.04 10.84 10.02
N LEU A 416 -14.46 10.91 11.28
CA LEU A 416 -15.50 10.05 11.86
C LEU A 416 -16.86 10.74 11.94
N ASN A 417 -17.21 11.55 10.95
CA ASN A 417 -18.57 12.09 10.83
C ASN A 417 -19.42 11.13 10.03
N PHE A 418 -20.66 10.91 10.44
CA PHE A 418 -21.56 9.96 9.81
C PHE A 418 -22.95 10.57 9.57
N GLU A 419 -23.59 10.10 8.52
CA GLU A 419 -25.04 10.17 8.36
C GLU A 419 -25.60 8.79 8.68
N SER A 420 -26.77 8.69 9.32
CA SER A 420 -27.43 7.40 9.57
C SER A 420 -28.82 7.34 8.94
N SER A 421 -29.17 6.21 8.34
CA SER A 421 -30.49 5.94 7.77
C SER A 421 -30.90 4.51 8.10
N ASP A 422 -32.17 4.31 8.43
CA ASP A 422 -32.69 2.97 8.75
C ASP A 422 -33.00 2.19 7.45
N TYR A 423 -32.68 0.88 7.46
CA TYR A 423 -32.88 -0.05 6.34
C TYR A 423 -33.50 -1.37 6.84
N ALA A 424 -34.23 -2.06 5.96
CA ALA A 424 -34.82 -3.35 6.25
C ALA A 424 -33.75 -4.45 6.35
N MET A 425 -33.85 -5.27 7.38
CA MET A 425 -32.96 -6.41 7.63
C MET A 425 -33.57 -7.73 7.15
N GLU A 426 -32.70 -8.69 6.81
CA GLU A 426 -33.08 -10.08 6.68
C GLU A 426 -33.39 -10.67 8.06
N THR A 427 -34.55 -11.31 8.18
CA THR A 427 -35.05 -11.90 9.44
C THR A 427 -35.20 -13.41 9.35
N ASP A 428 -35.07 -14.01 8.17
CA ASP A 428 -35.00 -15.46 7.98
C ASP A 428 -33.65 -15.98 8.51
N THR A 429 -33.70 -16.47 9.74
CA THR A 429 -32.55 -17.05 10.44
C THR A 429 -32.01 -18.30 9.75
N ASP A 430 -32.83 -19.05 9.00
CA ASP A 430 -32.36 -20.21 8.26
C ASP A 430 -31.55 -19.77 7.03
N LEU A 431 -31.98 -18.71 6.33
CA LEU A 431 -31.19 -18.10 5.26
C LEU A 431 -29.85 -17.58 5.79
N ILE A 432 -29.87 -16.81 6.89
CA ILE A 432 -28.65 -16.29 7.52
C ILE A 432 -27.69 -17.43 7.90
N ARG A 433 -28.19 -18.52 8.50
CA ARG A 433 -27.37 -19.69 8.83
C ARG A 433 -26.76 -20.30 7.56
N ARG A 434 -27.55 -20.51 6.50
CA ARG A 434 -27.06 -21.05 5.23
C ARG A 434 -25.96 -20.18 4.61
N LEU A 435 -26.05 -18.85 4.73
CA LEU A 435 -25.01 -17.94 4.26
C LEU A 435 -23.73 -18.06 5.09
N ALA A 436 -23.84 -18.15 6.42
CA ALA A 436 -22.70 -18.37 7.30
C ALA A 436 -21.98 -19.69 7.01
N GLU A 437 -22.74 -20.78 6.82
CA GLU A 437 -22.21 -22.12 6.48
C GLU A 437 -21.56 -22.17 5.08
N ARG A 438 -21.86 -21.20 4.21
CA ARG A 438 -21.21 -21.00 2.91
C ARG A 438 -19.89 -20.23 2.99
N GLY A 439 -19.54 -19.70 4.17
CA GLY A 439 -18.36 -18.86 4.38
C GLY A 439 -18.63 -17.34 4.38
N GLY A 440 -19.91 -16.94 4.45
CA GLY A 440 -20.35 -15.54 4.51
C GLY A 440 -20.35 -14.86 3.14
N ASN A 441 -19.98 -13.58 3.12
CA ASN A 441 -19.93 -12.76 1.89
C ASN A 441 -18.82 -13.21 0.90
N TRP A 442 -17.72 -13.76 1.42
CA TRP A 442 -16.63 -14.29 0.61
C TRP A 442 -16.83 -15.77 0.35
N TRP A 443 -17.42 -16.06 -0.81
CA TRP A 443 -17.51 -17.41 -1.34
C TRP A 443 -16.09 -17.97 -1.48
N GLY A 444 -15.79 -19.05 -0.75
CA GLY A 444 -14.57 -19.79 -1.01
C GLY A 444 -14.58 -20.33 -2.44
N PRO A 445 -13.42 -20.52 -3.08
CA PRO A 445 -13.36 -21.36 -4.28
C PRO A 445 -14.06 -22.68 -3.94
N GLY A 446 -14.90 -23.17 -4.85
CA GLY A 446 -15.68 -24.39 -4.63
C GLY A 446 -14.82 -25.51 -4.05
N ILE A 447 -15.41 -26.34 -3.19
CA ILE A 447 -14.73 -27.48 -2.56
C ILE A 447 -14.02 -28.28 -3.66
N MET A 448 -12.69 -28.38 -3.59
CA MET A 448 -11.91 -29.20 -4.51
C MET A 448 -12.01 -30.66 -4.10
N ASP A 449 -12.44 -31.54 -5.02
CA ASP A 449 -12.59 -32.98 -4.71
C ASP A 449 -11.30 -33.66 -4.24
N SER A 450 -10.14 -33.10 -4.61
CA SER A 450 -8.81 -33.63 -4.26
C SER A 450 -8.21 -33.10 -2.96
N GLY A 451 -8.94 -32.26 -2.20
CA GLY A 451 -8.43 -31.59 -1.00
C GLY A 451 -8.88 -32.20 0.33
N LYS A 452 -8.03 -32.12 1.36
CA LYS A 452 -8.41 -32.47 2.73
C LYS A 452 -9.50 -31.52 3.22
N THR A 453 -10.66 -32.04 3.62
CA THR A 453 -11.73 -31.21 4.19
C THR A 453 -11.56 -31.06 5.69
N VAL A 454 -11.52 -29.81 6.16
CA VAL A 454 -11.51 -29.42 7.57
C VAL A 454 -12.85 -28.78 7.91
N THR A 455 -13.50 -29.27 8.97
CA THR A 455 -14.72 -28.65 9.50
C THR A 455 -14.38 -27.47 10.40
N VAL A 456 -14.86 -26.29 10.04
CA VAL A 456 -14.70 -25.04 10.80
C VAL A 456 -15.99 -24.77 11.56
N LYS A 457 -15.93 -24.78 12.89
CA LYS A 457 -17.07 -24.58 13.77
C LYS A 457 -17.30 -23.09 14.00
N LEU A 458 -18.53 -22.65 13.73
CA LEU A 458 -18.98 -21.29 13.97
C LEU A 458 -19.74 -21.22 15.30
N GLY A 459 -19.41 -20.23 16.11
CA GLY A 459 -20.10 -19.90 17.36
C GLY A 459 -21.28 -18.96 17.16
N ALA A 460 -21.99 -18.66 18.24
CA ALA A 460 -23.11 -17.73 18.24
C ALA A 460 -22.67 -16.33 17.78
N PRO A 461 -23.34 -15.72 16.78
CA PRO A 461 -22.89 -14.46 16.24
C PRO A 461 -23.31 -13.26 17.10
N LYS A 462 -22.68 -12.11 16.84
CA LYS A 462 -23.10 -10.80 17.36
C LYS A 462 -23.50 -9.87 16.23
N VAL A 463 -24.47 -8.99 16.47
CA VAL A 463 -24.82 -7.91 15.53
C VAL A 463 -23.83 -6.77 15.71
N GLU A 464 -22.95 -6.61 14.74
CA GLU A 464 -21.94 -5.56 14.69
C GLU A 464 -22.03 -4.84 13.34
N LEU A 465 -21.03 -4.01 13.01
CA LEU A 465 -20.99 -3.29 11.74
C LEU A 465 -19.89 -3.84 10.85
N ILE A 466 -20.10 -3.82 9.54
CA ILE A 466 -19.03 -4.07 8.56
C ILE A 466 -18.84 -2.86 7.66
N SER A 467 -17.59 -2.57 7.33
CA SER A 467 -17.20 -1.59 6.33
C SER A 467 -17.53 -2.13 4.94
N TYR A 468 -18.37 -1.41 4.23
CA TYR A 468 -18.86 -1.75 2.89
C TYR A 468 -18.58 -0.58 1.95
N TRP A 469 -17.80 -0.82 0.91
CA TRP A 469 -17.48 0.20 -0.08
C TRP A 469 -18.48 0.14 -1.23
N ARG A 470 -19.13 1.28 -1.50
CA ARG A 470 -20.06 1.42 -2.63
C ARG A 470 -19.55 2.45 -3.61
N TYR A 471 -19.42 2.07 -4.87
CA TYR A 471 -19.12 3.03 -5.94
C TYR A 471 -20.42 3.56 -6.55
N ASP A 472 -20.68 4.86 -6.40
CA ASP A 472 -21.76 5.52 -7.11
C ASP A 472 -21.31 5.89 -8.52
N GLN A 473 -21.77 5.13 -9.50
CA GLN A 473 -21.45 5.36 -10.91
C GLN A 473 -21.91 6.73 -11.41
N LYS A 474 -22.99 7.30 -10.86
CA LYS A 474 -23.53 8.59 -11.33
C LYS A 474 -22.62 9.75 -10.93
N SER A 475 -22.11 9.73 -9.71
CA SER A 475 -21.18 10.76 -9.23
C SER A 475 -19.72 10.43 -9.51
N GLY A 476 -19.40 9.18 -9.86
CA GLY A 476 -18.04 8.68 -10.01
C GLY A 476 -17.27 8.65 -8.69
N ARG A 477 -17.98 8.56 -7.55
CA ARG A 477 -17.39 8.61 -6.22
C ARG A 477 -17.65 7.32 -5.48
N GLY A 478 -16.65 6.88 -4.73
CA GLY A 478 -16.84 5.87 -3.72
C GLY A 478 -17.40 6.45 -2.44
N GLU A 479 -18.29 5.71 -1.80
CA GLU A 479 -18.86 5.99 -0.50
C GLU A 479 -18.53 4.82 0.43
N GLU A 480 -18.12 5.16 1.66
CA GLU A 480 -17.90 4.17 2.70
C GLU A 480 -19.15 4.08 3.58
N LEU A 481 -19.75 2.89 3.61
CA LEU A 481 -20.91 2.54 4.39
C LEU A 481 -20.51 1.60 5.52
N TYR A 482 -21.22 1.67 6.63
CA TYR A 482 -21.12 0.74 7.75
C TYR A 482 -22.48 0.11 7.95
N ILE A 483 -22.59 -1.15 7.55
CA ILE A 483 -23.86 -1.87 7.50
C ILE A 483 -23.93 -2.90 8.64
N PRO A 484 -25.10 -3.11 9.26
CA PRO A 484 -25.28 -4.18 10.23
C PRO A 484 -24.98 -5.56 9.64
N ALA A 485 -24.27 -6.39 10.40
CA ALA A 485 -23.91 -7.74 10.03
C ALA A 485 -23.89 -8.67 11.24
N TYR A 486 -24.14 -9.96 11.02
CA TYR A 486 -23.81 -10.99 11.97
C TYR A 486 -22.34 -11.41 11.83
N ILE A 487 -21.61 -11.34 12.94
CA ILE A 487 -20.20 -11.74 13.05
C ILE A 487 -20.13 -13.07 13.80
N PHE A 488 -19.89 -14.15 13.08
CA PHE A 488 -19.78 -15.51 13.61
C PHE A 488 -18.32 -15.82 13.98
N PRO A 489 -17.99 -16.00 15.27
CA PRO A 489 -16.61 -16.35 15.65
C PRO A 489 -16.27 -17.79 15.25
N ILE A 490 -15.05 -17.99 14.78
CA ILE A 490 -14.51 -19.34 14.52
C ILE A 490 -13.98 -19.93 15.83
N LEU A 491 -14.47 -21.12 16.20
CA LEU A 491 -14.20 -21.73 17.51
C LEU A 491 -13.00 -22.66 17.54
N ASN A 492 -12.59 -23.21 16.40
CA ASN A 492 -11.53 -24.22 16.29
C ASN A 492 -10.52 -23.85 15.20
N LYS A 493 -9.97 -22.62 15.28
CA LYS A 493 -9.04 -22.09 14.27
C LYS A 493 -7.76 -22.93 14.18
N GLU A 494 -7.33 -23.54 15.28
CA GLU A 494 -6.18 -24.44 15.37
C GLU A 494 -6.28 -25.67 14.47
N ASP A 495 -7.49 -26.13 14.16
CA ASP A 495 -7.74 -27.25 13.24
C ASP A 495 -7.62 -26.82 11.77
N ALA A 496 -7.60 -25.52 11.50
CA ALA A 496 -7.63 -24.88 10.19
C ALA A 496 -6.40 -23.97 9.97
N PRO A 497 -5.18 -24.53 9.89
CA PRO A 497 -3.92 -23.77 9.97
C PRO A 497 -3.71 -22.72 8.85
N ASN A 498 -4.41 -22.85 7.71
CA ASN A 498 -4.33 -21.90 6.60
C ASN A 498 -5.56 -20.96 6.54
N LEU A 499 -6.46 -21.02 7.53
CA LEU A 499 -7.60 -20.13 7.62
C LEU A 499 -7.16 -18.84 8.32
N TYR A 500 -6.97 -17.78 7.54
CA TYR A 500 -6.42 -16.53 8.04
C TYR A 500 -7.44 -15.75 8.90
N ARG A 501 -8.72 -15.75 8.52
CA ARG A 501 -9.81 -15.02 9.20
C ARG A 501 -10.20 -15.61 10.55
N ASP A 502 -10.68 -14.75 11.45
CA ASP A 502 -11.19 -15.10 12.78
C ASP A 502 -12.71 -15.20 12.85
N ASN A 503 -13.41 -14.56 11.90
CA ASN A 503 -14.86 -14.50 11.88
C ASN A 503 -15.41 -14.77 10.48
N ILE A 504 -16.64 -15.27 10.42
CA ILE A 504 -17.47 -15.28 9.22
C ILE A 504 -18.49 -14.16 9.33
N VAL A 505 -18.61 -13.37 8.27
CA VAL A 505 -19.43 -12.18 8.21
C VAL A 505 -20.62 -12.40 7.30
N VAL A 506 -21.83 -12.14 7.81
CA VAL A 506 -23.07 -12.18 7.04
C VAL A 506 -23.75 -10.80 7.14
N PRO A 507 -23.77 -9.98 6.07
CA PRO A 507 -24.51 -8.72 6.04
C PRO A 507 -25.99 -8.96 6.38
N LEU A 508 -26.64 -8.04 7.08
CA LEU A 508 -28.06 -8.18 7.45
C LEU A 508 -29.00 -7.35 6.59
N VAL A 509 -28.50 -6.39 5.81
CA VAL A 509 -29.35 -5.57 4.92
C VAL A 509 -29.96 -6.47 3.83
N ARG A 510 -31.30 -6.54 3.78
CA ARG A 510 -32.02 -7.49 2.90
C ARG A 510 -31.65 -7.35 1.42
N GLU A 511 -31.66 -6.12 0.90
CA GLU A 511 -31.37 -5.87 -0.51
C GLU A 511 -29.93 -6.25 -0.91
N ILE A 512 -28.97 -6.22 0.03
CA ILE A 512 -27.60 -6.68 -0.21
C ILE A 512 -27.57 -8.21 -0.30
N ILE A 513 -28.28 -8.91 0.58
CA ILE A 513 -28.40 -10.38 0.52
C ILE A 513 -29.10 -10.81 -0.76
N ASP A 514 -30.21 -10.17 -1.13
CA ASP A 514 -30.97 -10.49 -2.35
C ASP A 514 -30.09 -10.36 -3.60
N GLU A 515 -29.27 -9.31 -3.68
CA GLU A 515 -28.33 -9.13 -4.78
C GLU A 515 -27.24 -10.21 -4.79
N GLN A 516 -26.69 -10.56 -3.63
CA GLN A 516 -25.68 -11.61 -3.51
C GLN A 516 -26.22 -12.97 -3.96
N GLU A 517 -27.43 -13.34 -3.50
CA GLU A 517 -28.09 -14.57 -3.90
C GLU A 517 -28.43 -14.57 -5.38
N LYS A 518 -28.87 -13.44 -5.95
CA LYS A 518 -29.07 -13.29 -7.39
C LYS A 518 -27.77 -13.50 -8.17
N ARG A 519 -26.67 -12.84 -7.77
CA ARG A 519 -25.35 -12.99 -8.40
C ARG A 519 -24.87 -14.44 -8.34
N TRP A 520 -25.13 -15.13 -7.23
CA TRP A 520 -24.80 -16.54 -7.07
C TRP A 520 -25.61 -17.44 -8.00
N GLN A 521 -26.91 -17.17 -8.17
CA GLN A 521 -27.76 -17.92 -9.09
C GLN A 521 -27.38 -17.68 -10.56
N GLU A 522 -26.98 -16.45 -10.91
CA GLU A 522 -26.59 -16.07 -12.27
C GLU A 522 -25.17 -16.52 -12.62
N ASN A 523 -24.26 -16.53 -11.65
CA ASN A 523 -22.87 -16.93 -11.81
C ASN A 523 -22.47 -17.91 -10.70
N PRO A 524 -23.02 -19.14 -10.70
CA PRO A 524 -22.57 -20.14 -9.76
C PRO A 524 -21.07 -20.36 -9.97
N PRO A 525 -20.28 -20.58 -8.90
CA PRO A 525 -18.87 -20.91 -9.06
C PRO A 525 -18.77 -22.09 -10.01
N MET A 526 -17.91 -21.97 -11.03
CA MET A 526 -17.78 -23.03 -12.01
C MET A 526 -17.50 -24.34 -11.28
N PRO A 527 -18.28 -25.41 -11.54
CA PRO A 527 -17.93 -26.72 -11.02
C PRO A 527 -16.51 -27.00 -11.47
N LEU A 528 -15.66 -27.36 -10.51
CA LEU A 528 -14.27 -27.66 -10.82
C LEU A 528 -14.27 -28.80 -11.83
N ILE A 529 -13.57 -28.59 -12.95
CA ILE A 529 -13.43 -29.61 -13.98
C ILE A 529 -12.78 -30.81 -13.30
N GLU A 530 -13.52 -31.91 -13.17
CA GLU A 530 -12.97 -33.17 -12.68
C GLU A 530 -11.67 -33.41 -13.45
N PRO A 531 -10.54 -33.64 -12.75
CA PRO A 531 -9.27 -33.84 -13.43
C PRO A 531 -9.50 -34.97 -14.43
N MET A 532 -9.41 -34.66 -15.73
CA MET A 532 -9.59 -35.64 -16.78
C MET A 532 -8.67 -36.79 -16.43
N LEU A 533 -9.25 -37.89 -15.91
CA LEU A 533 -8.52 -39.09 -15.60
C LEU A 533 -7.80 -39.41 -16.89
N LYS A 534 -6.46 -39.30 -16.86
CA LYS A 534 -5.62 -39.72 -17.97
C LYS A 534 -6.14 -41.08 -18.37
N GLU A 535 -6.71 -41.19 -19.57
CA GLU A 535 -7.01 -42.48 -20.16
C GLU A 535 -5.73 -43.29 -20.02
N GLU A 536 -5.77 -44.29 -19.14
CA GLU A 536 -4.70 -45.24 -19.01
C GLU A 536 -4.48 -45.81 -20.40
N GLY A 537 -3.31 -45.54 -20.95
CA GLY A 537 -3.00 -45.78 -22.35
C GLY A 537 -3.48 -47.16 -22.77
N ALA A 538 -4.51 -47.17 -23.62
CA ALA A 538 -4.87 -48.34 -24.39
C ALA A 538 -3.59 -48.79 -25.09
N ALA A 539 -3.11 -49.96 -24.70
CA ALA A 539 -1.93 -50.60 -25.26
C ALA A 539 -2.04 -50.61 -26.79
N GLY A 540 -1.19 -49.82 -27.44
CA GLY A 540 -1.05 -49.80 -28.88
C GLY A 540 -0.57 -51.15 -29.38
N SER A 541 -1.52 -51.99 -29.80
CA SER A 541 -1.28 -53.13 -30.68
C SER A 541 -0.95 -52.59 -32.07
N GLY A 542 0.32 -52.62 -32.43
CA GLY A 542 0.78 -52.33 -33.79
C GLY A 542 0.20 -53.32 -34.79
N GLY A 543 -0.51 -52.80 -35.78
CA GLY A 543 -0.94 -53.51 -36.98
C GLY A 543 -0.95 -52.52 -38.13
N GLY A 544 0.10 -52.56 -38.96
CA GLY A 544 0.19 -51.72 -40.14
C GLY A 544 -0.73 -52.23 -41.25
N GLU A 545 -1.25 -51.31 -42.06
CA GLU A 545 -1.54 -51.61 -43.45
C GLU A 545 -1.54 -50.34 -44.29
N THR A 546 -0.82 -50.45 -45.40
CA THR A 546 -0.63 -49.49 -46.47
C THR A 546 -1.89 -49.38 -47.33
N GLY A 547 -2.32 -48.17 -47.67
CA GLY A 547 -3.40 -47.97 -48.63
C GLY A 547 -3.42 -46.55 -49.18
N ALA A 548 -2.99 -46.41 -50.43
CA ALA A 548 -3.00 -45.18 -51.21
C ALA A 548 -4.43 -44.65 -51.43
N ASN A 549 -4.61 -43.32 -51.45
CA ASN A 549 -5.58 -42.76 -52.38
C ASN A 549 -5.28 -41.32 -52.79
N ALA A 550 -5.56 -41.06 -54.06
CA ALA A 550 -5.33 -39.85 -54.80
C ALA A 550 -6.53 -38.88 -54.74
N GLY A 551 -6.24 -37.60 -54.95
CA GLY A 551 -7.01 -36.69 -55.79
C GLY A 551 -8.38 -36.20 -55.29
N GLY A 552 -8.53 -34.87 -55.23
CA GLY A 552 -9.86 -34.24 -55.24
C GLY A 552 -9.89 -32.81 -54.72
N SER A 553 -9.66 -31.83 -55.58
CA SER A 553 -9.99 -30.43 -55.34
C SER A 553 -11.47 -30.18 -55.64
N VAL A 554 -12.22 -29.46 -54.79
CA VAL A 554 -13.30 -28.54 -55.23
C VAL A 554 -13.48 -27.43 -54.17
N ALA A 555 -13.70 -26.22 -54.68
CA ALA A 555 -13.88 -24.92 -54.04
C ALA A 555 -15.24 -24.75 -53.30
N PRO A 556 -15.53 -23.59 -52.67
CA PRO A 556 -16.46 -23.45 -51.54
C PRO A 556 -17.88 -23.02 -51.95
N ALA A 557 -18.86 -23.26 -51.07
CA ALA A 557 -20.20 -22.69 -51.17
C ALA A 557 -20.77 -22.33 -49.78
N GLU A 558 -21.02 -21.02 -49.64
CA GLU A 558 -22.05 -20.24 -48.93
C GLU A 558 -22.82 -20.74 -47.68
N PRO A 559 -23.24 -19.79 -46.80
CA PRO A 559 -23.79 -20.06 -45.47
C PRO A 559 -25.30 -20.35 -45.47
N MET A 560 -25.72 -21.25 -44.56
CA MET A 560 -27.12 -21.58 -44.31
C MET A 560 -27.78 -20.61 -43.32
N ILE A 561 -28.92 -20.07 -43.74
CA ILE A 561 -29.92 -19.35 -42.97
C ILE A 561 -30.90 -20.38 -42.36
N LEU A 562 -31.15 -20.29 -41.05
CA LEU A 562 -32.27 -20.91 -40.32
C LEU A 562 -32.81 -19.78 -39.41
N GLY A 563 -34.08 -19.40 -39.34
CA GLY A 563 -35.34 -20.07 -39.66
C GLY A 563 -36.30 -19.71 -38.52
N ILE A 564 -37.03 -18.61 -38.66
CA ILE A 564 -38.03 -18.12 -37.69
C ILE A 564 -39.36 -18.85 -37.93
N PRO A 565 -40.10 -19.27 -36.89
CA PRO A 565 -41.52 -19.56 -37.01
C PRO A 565 -42.39 -18.41 -36.46
N GLU A 566 -43.09 -17.74 -37.37
CA GLU A 566 -44.46 -17.20 -37.20
C GLU A 566 -45.44 -18.40 -37.13
N ALA A 567 -46.65 -18.42 -36.57
CA ALA A 567 -47.58 -17.44 -36.02
C ALA A 567 -48.70 -18.23 -35.27
N SER A 568 -49.43 -17.58 -34.35
CA SER A 568 -50.91 -17.56 -34.41
C SER A 568 -51.51 -16.56 -33.42
N ARG A 569 -52.23 -15.60 -34.01
CA ARG A 569 -53.23 -14.70 -33.42
C ARG A 569 -54.54 -15.49 -33.27
N GLU A 570 -55.33 -15.18 -32.25
CA GLU A 570 -56.78 -14.95 -32.40
C GLU A 570 -57.38 -14.32 -31.11
N ASP A 571 -57.76 -13.05 -31.29
CA ASP A 571 -59.00 -12.38 -30.90
C ASP A 571 -59.62 -12.43 -29.48
N ALA A 572 -59.87 -11.20 -29.02
CA ALA A 572 -60.78 -10.68 -28.00
C ALA A 572 -62.25 -11.14 -28.23
N PRO A 573 -63.30 -10.79 -27.41
CA PRO A 573 -63.46 -9.50 -26.72
C PRO A 573 -64.24 -9.45 -25.37
N VAL A 574 -64.06 -8.28 -24.71
CA VAL A 574 -65.05 -7.43 -24.01
C VAL A 574 -65.89 -8.03 -22.86
N LYS A 575 -65.64 -7.52 -21.65
CA LYS A 575 -66.57 -6.65 -20.92
C LYS A 575 -65.84 -5.81 -19.88
#